data_AF-A0A3D1Q983-F1
#
_entry.id   AF-A0A3D1Q983-F1
#
_cell.length_a   1.000
_cell.length_b   1.000
_cell.length_c   1.000
_cell.angle_alpha   90.00
_cell.angle_beta   90.00
_cell.angle_gamma   90.00
#
_symmetry.space_group_name_H-M   'P 1'
#
loop_
_entity.id
_entity.type
_entity.pdbx_description
1 polymer ?
#
loop_
_entity_poly.entity_id
_entity_poly.type
_entity_poly.pdbx_seq_one_letter_code
_entity_poly.pdbx_strand_id
1 'polypeptide(L)'
;RMAQSTGWPDGGVRIQNLHMTRETQMPAILCECGFISNPAQELMLKSSEVQTRIARAIVDGISEFLNIETGPPAVEQWKQDIMEQAMKEGLVKSEHDAEEAAPKWFVLQVALNLLDALRKT
;
A
#
# COMPACT_ATOMS: atom_id res chain seq x y z
N ARG A 1 -6.88 -12.47 7.92
CA ARG A 1 -6.75 -11.18 7.21
C ARG A 1 -7.41 -11.23 5.84
N MET A 2 -6.92 -12.06 4.91
CA MET A 2 -7.45 -12.15 3.53
C MET A 2 -8.96 -12.44 3.43
N ALA A 3 -9.51 -13.36 4.23
CA ALA A 3 -10.95 -13.68 4.20
C ALA A 3 -11.86 -12.46 4.49
N GLN A 4 -11.36 -11.48 5.25
CA GLN A 4 -12.09 -10.26 5.59
C GLN A 4 -11.88 -9.12 4.57
N SER A 5 -10.88 -9.22 3.68
CA SER A 5 -10.47 -8.09 2.83
C SER A 5 -11.43 -7.83 1.67
N THR A 6 -12.15 -8.85 1.22
CA THR A 6 -13.08 -8.78 0.07
C THR A 6 -14.56 -8.72 0.48
N GLY A 7 -14.89 -9.19 1.69
CA GLY A 7 -16.26 -9.35 2.16
C GLY A 7 -16.98 -10.58 1.59
N TRP A 8 -16.26 -11.49 0.92
CA TRP A 8 -16.80 -12.76 0.47
C TRP A 8 -16.90 -13.79 1.61
N PRO A 9 -17.74 -14.84 1.47
CA PRO A 9 -17.77 -15.91 2.45
C PRO A 9 -16.39 -16.52 2.68
N ASP A 10 -16.01 -16.70 3.94
CA ASP A 10 -14.75 -17.34 4.30
C ASP A 10 -14.76 -18.83 3.93
N GLY A 11 -13.88 -19.21 3.00
CA GLY A 11 -13.73 -20.58 2.53
C GLY A 11 -12.97 -21.51 3.49
N GLY A 12 -12.35 -20.94 4.52
CA GLY A 12 -11.55 -21.62 5.53
C GLY A 12 -10.19 -22.11 5.02
N VAL A 13 -9.39 -22.64 5.95
CA VAL A 13 -8.11 -23.29 5.63
C VAL A 13 -8.36 -24.77 5.30
N ARG A 14 -7.78 -25.24 4.18
CA ARG A 14 -7.92 -26.62 3.73
C ARG A 14 -6.54 -27.26 3.56
N ILE A 15 -6.39 -28.45 4.12
CA ILE A 15 -5.18 -29.26 3.95
C ILE A 15 -5.38 -30.10 2.68
N GLN A 16 -4.47 -29.95 1.72
CA GLN A 16 -4.53 -30.61 0.42
C GLN A 16 -3.13 -31.04 -0.04
N ASN A 17 -3.09 -32.06 -0.91
CA ASN A 17 -1.83 -32.62 -1.42
C ASN A 17 -1.30 -31.84 -2.64
N LEU A 18 -1.06 -30.54 -2.46
CA LEU A 18 -0.60 -29.68 -3.55
C LEU A 18 0.91 -29.79 -3.73
N HIS A 19 1.38 -29.86 -4.98
CA HIS A 19 2.80 -30.06 -5.28
C HIS A 19 3.69 -28.97 -4.66
N MET A 20 3.31 -27.69 -4.82
CA MET A 20 4.11 -26.58 -4.30
C MET A 20 4.18 -26.55 -2.77
N THR A 21 3.15 -26.98 -2.04
CA THR A 21 3.20 -27.01 -0.57
C THR A 21 3.86 -28.28 -0.04
N ARG A 22 3.83 -29.37 -0.80
CA ARG A 22 4.44 -30.65 -0.42
C ARG A 22 5.95 -30.70 -0.62
N GLU A 23 6.44 -30.21 -1.76
CA GLU A 23 7.88 -30.32 -2.10
C GLU A 23 8.73 -29.18 -1.50
N THR A 24 8.08 -28.15 -0.95
CA THR A 24 8.76 -26.98 -0.42
C THR A 24 9.22 -27.23 1.03
N GLN A 25 10.49 -26.92 1.32
CA GLN A 25 11.12 -27.21 2.62
C GLN A 25 10.89 -26.13 3.70
N MET A 26 10.36 -24.96 3.35
CA MET A 26 9.94 -23.92 4.30
C MET A 26 8.40 -23.85 4.40
N PRO A 27 7.83 -23.17 5.41
CA PRO A 27 6.38 -23.01 5.51
C PRO A 27 5.78 -22.44 4.21
N ALA A 28 4.81 -23.17 3.64
CA ALA A 28 4.22 -22.84 2.35
C ALA A 28 2.69 -22.97 2.40
N ILE A 29 2.00 -22.00 1.80
CA ILE A 29 0.54 -21.99 1.62
C ILE A 29 0.21 -21.61 0.18
N LEU A 30 -0.96 -22.05 -0.29
CA LEU A 30 -1.57 -21.55 -1.52
C LEU A 30 -2.80 -20.73 -1.15
N CYS A 31 -2.88 -19.51 -1.65
CA CYS A 31 -4.00 -18.60 -1.43
C CYS A 31 -4.92 -18.59 -2.64
N GLU A 32 -6.13 -19.12 -2.50
CA GLU A 32 -7.20 -18.94 -3.48
C GLU A 32 -7.90 -17.60 -3.20
N CYS A 33 -7.57 -16.57 -3.98
CA CYS A 33 -8.02 -15.20 -3.72
C CYS A 33 -9.49 -14.95 -4.09
N GLY A 34 -10.12 -15.83 -4.87
CA GLY A 34 -11.49 -15.73 -5.36
C GLY A 34 -11.77 -16.70 -6.50
N PHE A 35 -13.01 -16.74 -7.01
CA PHE A 35 -13.43 -17.62 -8.10
C PHE A 35 -13.64 -16.84 -9.40
N ILE A 36 -12.75 -17.05 -10.38
CA ILE A 36 -12.91 -16.50 -11.75
C ILE A 36 -14.13 -17.11 -12.46
N SER A 37 -14.55 -18.31 -12.06
CA SER A 37 -15.78 -18.94 -12.55
C SER A 37 -17.07 -18.28 -12.06
N ASN A 38 -16.99 -17.37 -11.08
CA ASN A 38 -18.09 -16.54 -10.64
C ASN A 38 -17.96 -15.15 -11.31
N PRO A 39 -18.85 -14.77 -12.25
CA PRO A 39 -18.72 -13.50 -12.99
C PRO A 39 -18.64 -12.25 -12.11
N ALA A 40 -19.32 -12.25 -10.96
CA ALA A 40 -19.28 -11.12 -10.03
C ALA A 40 -17.91 -11.00 -9.34
N GLN A 41 -17.31 -12.13 -8.94
CA GLN A 41 -15.97 -12.13 -8.35
C GLN A 41 -14.89 -11.88 -9.39
N GLU A 42 -15.03 -12.43 -10.61
CA GLU A 42 -14.13 -12.15 -11.73
C GLU A 42 -14.01 -10.64 -12.00
N LEU A 43 -15.15 -9.94 -12.09
CA LEU A 43 -15.17 -8.49 -12.31
C LEU A 43 -14.43 -7.74 -11.19
N MET A 44 -14.65 -8.15 -9.94
CA MET A 44 -13.97 -7.55 -8.79
C MET A 44 -12.47 -7.84 -8.77
N LEU A 45 -12.04 -9.06 -9.14
CA LEU A 45 -10.63 -9.44 -9.22
C LEU A 45 -9.86 -8.66 -10.29
N LYS A 46 -10.55 -8.08 -11.28
CA LYS A 46 -9.94 -7.17 -12.28
C LYS A 46 -9.71 -5.75 -11.74
N SER A 47 -10.29 -5.38 -10.60
CA SER A 47 -10.13 -4.06 -10.00
C SER A 47 -8.80 -3.93 -9.26
N SER A 48 -8.03 -2.88 -9.58
CA SER A 48 -6.77 -2.55 -8.90
C SER A 48 -6.96 -2.30 -7.40
N GLU A 49 -8.10 -1.72 -7.01
CA GLU A 49 -8.44 -1.49 -5.61
C GLU A 49 -8.62 -2.81 -4.85
N VAL A 50 -9.34 -3.76 -5.43
CA VAL A 50 -9.57 -5.08 -4.83
C VAL A 50 -8.26 -5.86 -4.74
N GLN A 51 -7.45 -5.83 -5.81
CA GLN A 51 -6.12 -6.43 -5.82
C GLN A 51 -5.22 -5.84 -4.73
N THR A 52 -5.24 -4.51 -4.56
CA THR A 52 -4.48 -3.81 -3.51
C THR A 52 -4.95 -4.23 -2.11
N ARG A 53 -6.27 -4.35 -1.88
CA ARG A 53 -6.81 -4.83 -0.60
C ARG A 53 -6.38 -6.27 -0.29
N ILE A 54 -6.44 -7.17 -1.27
CA ILE A 54 -6.00 -8.56 -1.11
C ILE A 54 -4.48 -8.62 -0.84
N ALA A 55 -3.68 -7.88 -1.62
CA ALA A 55 -2.23 -7.83 -1.45
C ALA A 55 -1.83 -7.33 -0.06
N ARG A 56 -2.45 -6.25 0.43
CA ARG A 56 -2.24 -5.74 1.79
C ARG A 56 -2.56 -6.81 2.84
N ALA A 57 -3.70 -7.49 2.70
CA ALA A 57 -4.08 -8.54 3.64
C ALA A 57 -3.15 -9.76 3.64
N ILE A 58 -2.50 -10.05 2.51
CA ILE A 58 -1.44 -11.08 2.41
C ILE A 58 -0.17 -10.61 3.11
N VAL A 59 0.26 -9.37 2.86
CA VAL A 59 1.43 -8.76 3.52
C VAL A 59 1.23 -8.76 5.03
N ASP A 60 0.09 -8.28 5.52
CA ASP A 60 -0.23 -8.28 6.96
C ASP A 60 -0.12 -9.68 7.57
N GLY A 61 -0.64 -10.70 6.87
CA GLY A 61 -0.60 -12.09 7.35
C GLY A 61 0.81 -12.68 7.38
N ILE A 62 1.63 -12.41 6.36
CA ILE A 62 3.03 -12.87 6.31
C ILE A 62 3.84 -12.17 7.40
N SER A 63 3.64 -10.88 7.58
CA SER A 63 4.40 -10.08 8.54
C SER A 63 4.06 -10.45 9.98
N GLU A 64 2.78 -10.72 10.25
CA GLU A 64 2.33 -11.30 11.52
C GLU A 64 2.98 -12.67 11.78
N PHE A 65 3.06 -13.53 10.76
CA PHE A 65 3.72 -14.85 10.88
C PHE A 65 5.22 -14.76 11.14
N LEU A 66 5.91 -13.82 10.49
CA LEU A 66 7.36 -13.61 10.64
C LEU A 66 7.71 -12.71 11.84
N ASN A 67 6.71 -12.15 12.53
CA ASN A 67 6.88 -11.16 13.59
C ASN A 67 7.76 -9.97 13.16
N ILE A 68 7.47 -9.45 11.96
CA ILE A 68 8.11 -8.25 11.41
C ILE A 68 7.09 -7.11 11.35
N GLU A 69 7.53 -5.90 11.65
CA GLU A 69 6.70 -4.71 11.49
C GLU A 69 6.65 -4.32 10.02
N THR A 70 5.45 -4.26 9.45
CA THR A 70 5.22 -3.60 8.17
C THR A 70 4.99 -2.13 8.42
N GLY A 71 5.95 -1.31 8.04
CA GLY A 71 5.70 0.11 7.83
C GLY A 71 4.65 0.34 6.73
N PRO A 72 4.16 1.58 6.56
CA PRO A 72 3.43 1.95 5.34
C PRO A 72 4.22 1.50 4.09
N PRO A 73 3.55 1.24 2.95
CA PRO A 73 4.24 0.88 1.71
C PRO A 73 5.42 1.83 1.52
N ALA A 74 6.61 1.29 1.24
CA ALA A 74 7.84 2.07 1.17
C ALA A 74 7.61 3.27 0.26
N VAL A 75 7.44 4.46 0.85
CA VAL A 75 7.40 5.71 0.12
C VAL A 75 8.75 5.78 -0.58
N GLU A 76 8.75 5.90 -1.90
CA GLU A 76 9.99 5.95 -2.67
C GLU A 76 10.90 7.01 -2.06
N GLN A 77 12.17 6.66 -1.80
CA GLN A 77 13.08 7.48 -1.01
C GLN A 77 13.15 8.92 -1.53
N TRP A 78 13.13 9.10 -2.85
CA TRP A 78 13.17 10.43 -3.47
C TRP A 78 11.98 11.33 -3.10
N LYS A 79 10.81 10.77 -2.77
CA LYS A 79 9.65 11.55 -2.29
C LYS A 79 9.91 12.08 -0.88
N GLN A 80 10.55 11.28 -0.02
CA GLN A 80 10.97 11.71 1.32
C GLN A 80 12.06 12.77 1.22
N ASP A 81 13.07 12.54 0.36
CA ASP A 81 14.21 13.44 0.18
C ASP A 81 13.76 14.83 -0.29
N ILE A 82 12.80 14.90 -1.24
CA ILE A 82 12.23 16.17 -1.70
C ILE A 82 11.46 16.88 -0.58
N MET A 83 10.69 16.16 0.22
CA MET A 83 9.94 16.76 1.34
C MET A 83 10.87 17.32 2.41
N GLU A 84 11.92 16.58 2.77
CA GLU A 84 12.95 17.04 3.70
C GLU A 84 13.64 18.30 3.16
N GLN A 85 14.04 18.30 1.89
CA GLN A 85 14.63 19.46 1.24
C GLN A 85 13.68 20.66 1.22
N ALA A 86 12.41 20.47 0.86
CA ALA A 86 11.41 21.54 0.81
C ALA A 86 11.15 22.17 2.19
N MET A 87 11.19 21.37 3.28
CA MET A 87 11.12 21.89 4.64
C MET A 87 12.38 22.67 5.02
N LYS A 88 13.56 22.16 4.67
CA LYS A 88 14.85 22.83 4.92
C LYS A 88 14.93 24.20 4.24
N GLU A 89 14.45 24.31 3.01
CA GLU A 89 14.41 25.56 2.23
C GLU A 89 13.25 26.49 2.65
N GLY A 90 12.39 26.05 3.59
CA GLY A 90 11.24 26.83 4.05
C GLY A 90 10.10 26.96 3.04
N LEU A 91 10.11 26.17 1.97
CA LEU A 91 9.05 26.11 0.97
C LEU A 91 7.78 25.47 1.55
N VAL A 92 7.94 24.48 2.43
CA VAL A 92 6.87 23.82 3.19
C VAL A 92 7.12 24.04 4.68
N LYS A 93 6.06 24.34 5.44
CA LYS A 93 6.14 24.75 6.86
C LYS A 93 5.63 23.70 7.86
N SER A 94 5.06 22.60 7.38
CA SER A 94 4.49 21.52 8.18
C SER A 94 4.67 20.18 7.48
N GLU A 95 4.73 19.09 8.24
CA GLU A 95 4.75 17.75 7.67
C GLU A 95 3.40 17.41 7.03
N HIS A 96 3.46 16.76 5.87
CA HIS A 96 2.31 16.30 5.09
C HIS A 96 2.60 14.90 4.55
N ASP A 97 1.56 14.10 4.35
CA ASP A 97 1.69 12.81 3.65
C ASP A 97 2.07 13.05 2.18
N ALA A 98 3.16 12.43 1.73
CA ALA A 98 3.69 12.58 0.38
C ALA A 98 2.79 11.99 -0.72
N GLU A 99 1.86 11.10 -0.36
CA GLU A 99 0.91 10.48 -1.31
C GLU A 99 -0.46 11.18 -1.34
N GLU A 100 -0.70 12.16 -0.46
CA GLU A 100 -1.96 12.91 -0.44
C GLU A 100 -2.00 13.94 -1.59
N ALA A 101 -3.16 14.05 -2.25
CA ALA A 101 -3.38 15.08 -3.26
C ALA A 101 -3.32 16.48 -2.63
N ALA A 102 -2.36 17.30 -3.06
CA ALA A 102 -2.21 18.66 -2.56
C ALA A 102 -3.44 19.54 -2.87
N PRO A 103 -4.09 20.15 -1.86
CA PRO A 103 -5.19 21.07 -2.12
C PRO A 103 -4.66 22.37 -2.75
N LYS A 104 -5.51 23.07 -3.52
CA LYS A 104 -5.11 24.30 -4.26
C LYS A 104 -4.48 25.36 -3.36
N TRP A 105 -4.98 25.52 -2.13
CA TRP A 105 -4.47 26.50 -1.18
C TRP A 105 -3.05 26.15 -0.70
N PHE A 106 -2.71 24.86 -0.59
CA PHE A 106 -1.37 24.42 -0.21
C PHE A 106 -0.38 24.75 -1.34
N VAL A 107 -0.75 24.46 -2.58
CA VAL A 107 0.05 24.80 -3.77
C VAL A 107 0.33 26.31 -3.83
N LEU A 108 -0.69 27.14 -3.56
CA LEU A 108 -0.53 28.60 -3.50
C LEU A 108 0.41 29.04 -2.36
N GLN A 109 0.32 28.41 -1.17
CA GLN A 109 1.19 28.73 -0.05
C GLN A 109 2.67 28.44 -0.36
N VAL A 110 2.96 27.31 -1.00
CA VAL A 110 4.32 26.96 -1.44
C VAL A 110 4.84 27.97 -2.47
N ALA A 111 4.00 28.36 -3.44
CA ALA A 111 4.37 29.37 -4.44
C ALA A 111 4.65 30.76 -3.83
N LEU A 112 3.88 31.16 -2.81
CA LEU A 112 4.13 32.40 -2.08
C LEU A 112 5.44 32.35 -1.28
N ASN A 113 5.73 31.23 -0.61
CA ASN A 113 7.00 31.06 0.10
C ASN A 113 8.20 31.19 -0.86
N LEU A 114 8.09 30.60 -2.06
CA LEU A 114 9.11 30.72 -3.10
C LEU A 114 9.29 32.18 -3.57
N LEU A 115 8.18 32.89 -3.84
CA LEU A 115 8.24 34.30 -4.24
C LEU A 115 8.89 35.17 -3.17
N ASP A 116 8.58 34.92 -1.89
CA ASP A 116 9.18 35.65 -0.77
C ASP A 116 10.69 35.35 -0.62
N ALA A 117 11.12 34.12 -0.90
CA ALA A 117 12.54 33.77 -0.92
C ALA A 117 13.28 34.49 -2.05
N LEU A 118 12.72 34.50 -3.27
CA LEU A 118 13.31 35.18 -4.42
C LEU A 118 13.39 36.70 -4.22
N ARG A 119 12.40 37.30 -3.56
CA ARG A 119 12.38 38.75 -3.25
C ARG A 119 13.41 39.18 -2.21
N LYS A 120 13.93 38.25 -1.41
CA LYS A 120 14.96 38.51 -0.39
C LYS A 120 16.39 38.39 -0.94
N THR A 121 16.53 37.99 -2.20
CA THR A 121 17.81 37.89 -2.92
C THR A 121 18.01 39.16 -3.75
#